data_AF-A0A378VXF4-F1
#
_entry.id   AF-A0A378VXF4-F1
#
_cell.length_a   1.000
_cell.length_b   1.000
_cell.length_c   1.000
_cell.angle_alpha   90.00
_cell.angle_beta   90.00
_cell.angle_gamma   90.00
#
_symmetry.space_group_name_H-M   'P 1'
#
loop_
_entity.id
_entity.type
_entity.pdbx_description
1 polymer ?
#
loop_
_entity_poly.entity_id
_entity_poly.type
_entity_poly.pdbx_seq_one_letter_code
_entity_poly.pdbx_strand_id
1 'polypeptide(L)'
;MRLPADGKIVSLITFAPETEESGLQVLTATANGYGKRTPIADYSRKNKGGQGSIAINTGERNGDLVAATLVGETDDLMLITSGGVLIRTKVEQIRETGRAAAGVKLINLDEGETLVSLERVAEDESELSGASVISNVTEPEAEN
;
A
#
# COMPACT_ATOMS: atom_id res chain seq x y z
N MET A 1 14.14 -16.40 -3.66
CA MET A 1 13.04 -16.78 -2.74
C MET A 1 12.72 -18.24 -3.02
N ARG A 2 12.50 -19.06 -1.99
CA ARG A 2 12.03 -20.44 -2.17
C ARG A 2 10.52 -20.45 -2.01
N LEU A 3 9.81 -20.87 -3.05
CA LEU A 3 8.35 -20.98 -3.05
C LEU A 3 7.93 -22.42 -2.74
N PRO A 4 6.75 -22.62 -2.13
CA PRO A 4 6.08 -23.92 -2.14
C PRO A 4 5.67 -24.31 -3.57
N ALA A 5 5.25 -25.57 -3.78
CA ALA A 5 4.93 -26.09 -5.11
C ALA A 5 3.93 -25.22 -5.90
N ASP A 6 2.94 -24.67 -5.21
CA ASP A 6 1.85 -23.89 -5.81
C ASP A 6 2.06 -22.38 -5.62
N GLY A 7 3.18 -21.99 -5.01
CA GLY A 7 3.50 -20.61 -4.69
C GLY A 7 3.84 -19.81 -5.95
N LYS A 8 3.33 -18.59 -6.02
CA LYS A 8 3.58 -17.64 -7.10
C LYS A 8 4.11 -16.33 -6.53
N ILE A 9 4.91 -15.63 -7.32
CA ILE A 9 5.27 -14.24 -7.03
C ILE A 9 4.16 -13.36 -7.59
N VAL A 10 3.57 -12.55 -6.72
CA VAL A 10 2.44 -11.67 -7.07
C VAL A 10 2.90 -10.24 -7.31
N SER A 11 3.90 -9.78 -6.54
CA SER A 11 4.40 -8.41 -6.62
C SER A 11 5.90 -8.36 -6.32
N LEU A 12 6.56 -7.35 -6.90
CA LEU A 12 7.93 -6.95 -6.58
C LEU A 12 7.90 -5.47 -6.20
N ILE A 13 8.31 -5.17 -4.97
CA ILE A 13 8.39 -3.80 -4.45
C ILE A 13 9.87 -3.45 -4.25
N THR A 14 10.27 -2.29 -4.74
CA THR A 14 11.61 -1.73 -4.55
C THR A 14 11.50 -0.40 -3.82
N PHE A 15 12.35 -0.19 -2.82
CA PHE A 15 12.46 1.08 -2.11
C PHE A 15 13.93 1.34 -1.77
N ALA A 16 14.32 2.60 -1.67
CA ALA A 16 15.68 2.98 -1.34
C ALA A 16 15.94 2.81 0.18
N PRO A 17 17.11 2.35 0.63
CA PRO A 17 17.40 2.11 2.04
C PRO A 17 17.06 3.27 2.99
N GLU A 18 17.30 4.50 2.55
CA GLU A 18 17.02 5.74 3.27
C GLU A 18 15.52 5.99 3.51
N THR A 19 14.65 5.28 2.80
CA THR A 19 13.20 5.41 2.96
C THR A 19 12.64 4.62 4.14
N GLU A 20 13.45 3.80 4.85
CA GLU A 20 12.99 3.03 6.03
C GLU A 20 12.36 3.91 7.14
N GLU A 21 12.71 5.20 7.19
CA GLU A 21 12.16 6.20 8.13
C GLU A 21 11.10 7.13 7.50
N SER A 22 10.77 6.96 6.22
CA SER A 22 9.92 7.89 5.44
C SER A 22 8.41 7.72 5.62
N GLY A 23 7.96 6.91 6.59
CA GLY A 23 6.53 6.62 6.80
C GLY A 23 5.89 5.74 5.72
N LEU A 24 6.67 5.23 4.76
CA LEU A 24 6.16 4.32 3.74
C LEU A 24 5.72 2.99 4.32
N GLN A 25 4.72 2.39 3.67
CA GLN A 25 4.07 1.19 4.13
C GLN A 25 3.86 0.22 2.97
N VAL A 26 3.95 -1.08 3.25
CA VAL A 26 3.46 -2.11 2.33
C VAL A 26 1.98 -2.29 2.57
N LEU A 27 1.19 -2.00 1.55
CA LEU A 27 -0.21 -2.38 1.51
C LEU A 27 -0.35 -3.74 0.85
N THR A 28 -1.10 -4.63 1.49
CA THR A 28 -1.40 -5.97 0.96
C THR A 28 -2.90 -6.16 0.85
N ALA A 29 -3.37 -6.80 -0.22
CA ALA A 29 -4.77 -7.15 -0.43
C ALA A 29 -4.95 -8.60 -0.92
N THR A 30 -6.04 -9.22 -0.52
CA THR A 30 -6.36 -10.62 -0.78
C THR A 30 -7.64 -10.78 -1.60
N ALA A 31 -7.82 -11.93 -2.23
CA ALA A 31 -8.88 -12.21 -3.20
C ALA A 31 -10.29 -11.96 -2.66
N ASN A 32 -10.53 -12.17 -1.37
CA ASN A 32 -11.85 -11.95 -0.75
C ASN A 32 -12.03 -10.50 -0.24
N GLY A 33 -11.21 -9.56 -0.71
CA GLY A 33 -11.37 -8.14 -0.41
C GLY A 33 -10.88 -7.72 0.98
N TYR A 34 -9.94 -8.47 1.58
CA TYR A 34 -9.29 -8.08 2.83
C TYR A 34 -7.91 -7.50 2.58
N GLY A 35 -7.44 -6.62 3.45
CA GLY A 35 -6.11 -6.05 3.34
C GLY A 35 -5.72 -5.20 4.54
N LYS A 36 -4.50 -4.70 4.49
CA LYS A 36 -3.90 -3.90 5.56
C LYS A 36 -2.67 -3.16 5.06
N ARG A 37 -2.28 -2.14 5.83
CA ARG A 37 -0.99 -1.47 5.72
C ARG A 37 -0.06 -2.00 6.80
N THR A 38 1.21 -2.15 6.47
CA THR A 38 2.25 -2.48 7.44
C THR A 38 3.48 -1.63 7.16
N PRO A 39 4.03 -0.92 8.16
CA PRO A 39 5.26 -0.13 7.98
C PRO A 39 6.38 -0.96 7.35
N ILE A 40 7.16 -0.36 6.45
CA ILE A 40 8.27 -1.07 5.82
C ILE A 40 9.33 -1.51 6.83
N ALA A 41 9.48 -0.77 7.94
CA ALA A 41 10.39 -1.09 9.04
C ALA A 41 10.11 -2.47 9.68
N ASP A 42 8.88 -2.99 9.58
CA ASP A 42 8.54 -4.33 10.09
C ASP A 42 9.08 -5.47 9.20
N TYR A 43 9.56 -5.15 8.00
CA TYR A 43 10.12 -6.11 7.04
C TYR A 43 11.64 -6.18 7.19
N SER A 44 12.10 -6.97 8.16
CA SER A 44 13.53 -7.23 8.35
C SER A 44 14.21 -7.76 7.07
N ARG A 45 15.41 -7.24 6.77
CA ARG A 45 16.27 -7.72 5.69
C ARG A 45 16.66 -9.17 5.95
N LYS A 46 16.52 -10.03 4.93
CA LYS A 46 16.90 -11.45 4.99
C LYS A 46 17.82 -11.79 3.83
N ASN A 47 18.67 -12.79 4.04
CA ASN A 47 19.51 -13.32 2.98
C ASN A 47 18.68 -13.90 1.83
N LYS A 48 19.23 -13.84 0.62
CA LYS A 48 18.62 -14.42 -0.57
C LYS A 48 18.46 -15.94 -0.39
N GLY A 49 17.43 -16.51 -1.00
CA GLY A 49 17.20 -17.97 -1.03
C GLY A 49 16.35 -18.55 0.11
N GLY A 50 15.99 -17.77 1.12
CA GLY A 50 15.06 -18.19 2.17
C GLY A 50 13.60 -18.31 1.69
N GLN A 51 12.74 -18.85 2.57
CA GLN A 51 11.28 -18.96 2.36
C GLN A 51 10.54 -17.61 2.43
N GLY A 52 11.20 -16.55 2.89
CA GLY A 52 10.56 -15.26 3.13
C GLY A 52 9.93 -15.20 4.52
N SER A 53 9.07 -14.21 4.74
CA SER A 53 8.35 -14.00 6.00
C SER A 53 6.93 -13.53 5.69
N ILE A 54 5.97 -13.88 6.56
CA ILE A 54 4.54 -13.66 6.31
C ILE A 54 4.26 -12.17 6.11
N ALA A 55 3.51 -11.83 5.07
CA ALA A 55 3.09 -10.45 4.78
C ALA A 55 1.65 -10.19 5.26
N ILE A 56 0.76 -11.17 5.12
CA ILE A 56 -0.62 -11.18 5.63
C ILE A 56 -1.03 -12.63 5.92
N ASN A 57 -1.94 -12.84 6.86
CA ASN A 57 -2.52 -14.16 7.09
C ASN A 57 -3.57 -14.47 6.01
N THR A 58 -3.26 -15.46 5.15
CA THR A 58 -4.16 -15.99 4.12
C THR A 58 -4.92 -17.22 4.63
N GLY A 59 -6.02 -17.57 3.99
CA GLY A 59 -6.84 -18.73 4.36
C GLY A 59 -8.24 -18.62 3.79
N GLU A 60 -9.16 -19.48 4.22
CA GLU A 60 -10.54 -19.54 3.70
C GLU A 60 -11.26 -18.18 3.73
N ARG A 61 -11.10 -17.43 4.84
CA ARG A 61 -11.70 -16.10 4.98
C ARG A 61 -11.11 -15.07 4.01
N ASN A 62 -9.79 -15.03 3.89
CA ASN A 62 -9.09 -13.96 3.17
C ASN A 62 -8.90 -14.26 1.69
N GLY A 63 -8.82 -15.54 1.33
CA GLY A 63 -8.31 -15.98 0.04
C GLY A 63 -6.81 -15.74 -0.10
N ASP A 64 -6.34 -15.91 -1.33
CA ASP A 64 -4.94 -15.72 -1.69
C ASP A 64 -4.56 -14.23 -1.71
N LEU A 65 -3.27 -13.93 -1.50
CA LEU A 65 -2.74 -12.59 -1.73
C LEU A 65 -2.80 -12.28 -3.24
N VAL A 66 -3.45 -11.17 -3.60
CA VAL A 66 -3.62 -10.75 -5.01
C VAL A 66 -2.85 -9.49 -5.36
N ALA A 67 -2.53 -8.66 -4.37
CA ALA A 67 -1.77 -7.44 -4.60
C ALA A 67 -0.92 -7.07 -3.39
N ALA A 68 0.24 -6.48 -3.67
CA ALA A 68 1.02 -5.74 -2.69
C ALA A 68 1.68 -4.55 -3.37
N THR A 69 1.61 -3.38 -2.75
CA THR A 69 2.21 -2.15 -3.29
C THR A 69 2.74 -1.24 -2.18
N LEU A 70 3.66 -0.35 -2.52
CA LEU A 70 4.21 0.63 -1.60
C LEU A 70 3.33 1.87 -1.60
N VAL A 71 2.96 2.35 -0.41
CA VAL A 71 2.07 3.52 -0.24
C VAL A 71 2.58 4.45 0.86
N GLY A 72 2.31 5.74 0.70
CA GLY A 72 2.30 6.75 1.74
C GLY A 72 0.87 7.02 2.24
N GLU A 73 0.74 7.73 3.35
CA GLU A 73 -0.56 7.94 4.02
C GLU A 73 -1.59 8.70 3.17
N THR A 74 -1.13 9.62 2.32
CA THR A 74 -1.96 10.48 1.47
C THR A 74 -2.31 9.87 0.12
N ASP A 75 -1.75 8.70 -0.20
CA ASP A 75 -1.99 8.04 -1.48
C ASP A 75 -3.45 7.59 -1.61
N ASP A 76 -3.87 7.44 -2.87
CA ASP A 76 -5.12 6.78 -3.25
C ASP A 76 -4.85 5.45 -3.92
N LEU A 77 -5.83 4.54 -3.83
CA LEU A 77 -5.80 3.23 -4.44
C LEU A 77 -7.01 3.03 -5.34
N MET A 78 -6.82 2.29 -6.42
CA MET A 78 -7.88 1.71 -7.23
C MET A 78 -7.98 0.22 -6.95
N LEU A 79 -9.13 -0.21 -6.45
CA LEU A 79 -9.48 -1.62 -6.30
C LEU A 79 -10.32 -2.06 -7.50
N ILE A 80 -10.01 -3.24 -8.05
CA ILE A 80 -10.66 -3.78 -9.24
C ILE A 80 -11.21 -5.17 -8.90
N THR A 81 -12.52 -5.38 -9.09
CA THR A 81 -13.16 -6.69 -8.91
C THR A 81 -13.23 -7.47 -10.22
N SER A 82 -13.41 -8.79 -10.13
CA SER A 82 -13.65 -9.67 -11.28
C SER A 82 -14.92 -9.31 -12.06
N GLY A 83 -15.87 -8.61 -11.44
CA GLY A 83 -17.07 -8.07 -12.08
C GLY A 83 -16.85 -6.77 -12.86
N GLY A 84 -15.64 -6.22 -12.84
CA GLY A 84 -15.31 -4.96 -13.52
C GLY A 84 -15.72 -3.72 -12.71
N VAL A 85 -15.97 -3.84 -11.41
CA VAL A 85 -16.20 -2.70 -10.51
C VAL A 85 -14.85 -2.09 -10.12
N LEU A 86 -14.75 -0.77 -10.24
CA LEU A 86 -13.59 0.03 -9.84
C LEU A 86 -13.97 0.92 -8.66
N ILE A 87 -13.17 0.84 -7.58
CA ILE A 87 -13.38 1.66 -6.37
C ILE A 87 -12.10 2.41 -6.03
N ARG A 88 -12.20 3.74 -5.89
CA ARG A 88 -11.11 4.56 -5.35
C ARG A 88 -11.20 4.59 -3.83
N THR A 89 -10.09 4.35 -3.12
CA THR A 89 -10.04 4.33 -1.66
C THR A 89 -8.78 5.01 -1.18
N LYS A 90 -8.92 5.90 -0.19
CA LYS A 90 -7.78 6.56 0.45
C LYS A 90 -7.02 5.57 1.32
N VAL A 91 -5.69 5.62 1.25
CA VAL A 91 -4.82 4.75 2.05
C VAL A 91 -5.05 4.95 3.56
N GLU A 92 -5.31 6.18 4.01
CA GLU A 92 -5.61 6.50 5.43
C GLU A 92 -6.77 5.70 6.02
N GLN A 93 -7.75 5.29 5.21
CA GLN A 93 -8.94 4.54 5.63
C GLN A 93 -8.62 3.07 5.91
N ILE A 94 -7.49 2.57 5.41
CA ILE A 94 -7.08 1.19 5.54
C ILE A 94 -6.28 1.03 6.82
N ARG A 95 -6.62 0.01 7.60
CA ARG A 95 -6.01 -0.19 8.92
C ARG A 95 -4.53 -0.56 8.79
N GLU A 96 -3.71 0.15 9.55
CA GLU A 96 -2.33 -0.23 9.81
C GLU A 96 -2.29 -1.34 10.87
N THR A 97 -1.64 -2.45 10.55
CA THR A 97 -1.43 -3.57 11.48
C THR A 97 -0.15 -4.31 11.14
N GLY A 98 0.36 -5.07 12.12
CA GLY A 98 1.53 -5.91 11.93
C GLY A 98 1.34 -7.01 10.88
N ARG A 99 2.46 -7.63 10.53
CA ARG A 99 2.57 -8.57 9.41
C ARG A 99 1.70 -9.83 9.52
N ALA A 100 1.58 -10.40 10.71
CA ALA A 100 0.84 -11.64 10.93
C ALA A 100 -0.68 -11.43 11.06
N ALA A 101 -1.16 -10.18 11.01
CA ALA A 101 -2.59 -9.89 11.07
C ALA A 101 -3.33 -10.33 9.79
N ALA A 102 -4.61 -10.65 9.92
CA ALA A 102 -5.50 -10.95 8.79
C ALA A 102 -5.98 -9.68 8.04
N GLY A 103 -5.75 -8.50 8.60
CA GLY A 103 -6.21 -7.24 8.03
C GLY A 103 -7.71 -7.00 8.21
N VAL A 104 -8.21 -5.98 7.51
CA VAL A 104 -9.60 -5.51 7.54
C VAL A 104 -10.22 -5.62 6.16
N LYS A 105 -11.56 -5.55 6.09
CA LYS A 105 -12.28 -5.58 4.83
C LYS A 105 -12.07 -4.25 4.09
N LEU A 106 -11.56 -4.32 2.86
CA LEU A 106 -11.37 -3.16 1.98
C LEU A 106 -12.63 -2.89 1.15
N ILE A 107 -13.31 -3.94 0.72
CA ILE A 107 -14.44 -3.89 -0.19
C ILE A 107 -15.46 -4.98 0.17
N ASN A 108 -16.75 -4.68 -0.03
CA ASN A 108 -17.79 -5.72 -0.07
C ASN A 108 -17.88 -6.24 -1.50
N LEU A 109 -17.51 -7.51 -1.68
CA LEU A 109 -17.64 -8.21 -2.95
C LEU A 109 -19.03 -8.85 -3.03
N ASP A 110 -19.58 -8.87 -4.23
CA ASP A 110 -20.80 -9.62 -4.52
C ASP A 110 -20.54 -11.13 -4.51
N GLU A 111 -21.61 -11.92 -4.45
CA GLU A 111 -21.49 -13.38 -4.39
C GLU A 111 -20.80 -13.93 -5.65
N GLY A 112 -19.70 -14.66 -5.43
CA GLY A 112 -18.87 -15.21 -6.51
C GLY A 112 -17.85 -14.24 -7.11
N GLU A 113 -17.83 -12.97 -6.70
CA GLU A 113 -16.80 -12.02 -7.11
C GLU A 113 -15.55 -12.09 -6.25
N THR A 114 -14.42 -11.72 -6.86
CA THR A 114 -13.12 -11.60 -6.19
C THR A 114 -12.48 -10.25 -6.48
N LEU A 115 -11.63 -9.79 -5.57
CA LEU A 115 -10.69 -8.72 -5.85
C LEU A 115 -9.59 -9.28 -6.76
N VAL A 116 -9.40 -8.70 -7.95
CA VAL A 116 -8.40 -9.17 -8.91
C VAL A 116 -7.11 -8.36 -8.86
N SER A 117 -7.20 -7.06 -8.55
CA SER A 117 -6.03 -6.19 -8.45
C SER A 117 -6.31 -5.01 -7.52
N LEU A 118 -5.22 -4.43 -7.04
CA LEU A 118 -5.19 -3.16 -6.34
C LEU A 118 -3.94 -2.40 -6.82
N GLU A 119 -4.13 -1.18 -7.30
CA GLU A 119 -3.05 -0.33 -7.77
C GLU A 119 -3.07 1.04 -7.10
N ARG A 120 -1.88 1.59 -6.86
CA ARG A 120 -1.74 2.97 -6.37
C ARG A 120 -2.05 3.94 -7.49
N VAL A 121 -2.86 4.96 -7.22
CA VAL A 121 -3.13 6.05 -8.15
C VAL A 121 -1.88 6.92 -8.27
N ALA A 122 -1.44 7.20 -9.50
CA ALA A 122 -0.39 8.18 -9.73
C ALA A 122 -0.93 9.59 -9.47
N GLU A 123 -0.13 10.43 -8.82
CA GLU A 123 -0.46 11.86 -8.70
C GLU A 123 -0.31 12.54 -10.06
N ASP A 124 -1.29 13.35 -10.44
CA ASP A 124 -1.18 14.22 -11.61
C ASP A 124 -0.26 15.40 -11.27
N GLU A 125 0.86 15.53 -11.99
CA GLU A 125 1.84 16.61 -11.80
C GLU A 125 1.22 18.03 -11.93
N SER A 126 0.03 18.15 -12.52
CA SER A 126 -0.69 19.42 -12.69
C SER A 126 -1.38 19.97 -11.43
N GLU A 127 -1.57 19.16 -10.38
CA GLU A 127 -2.25 19.61 -9.14
C GLU A 127 -1.30 20.34 -8.18
N LEU A 128 0.01 20.29 -8.41
CA LEU A 128 1.04 20.90 -7.56
C LEU A 128 1.22 22.42 -7.76
N SER A 129 0.62 23.02 -8.80
CA SER A 129 0.78 24.45 -9.10
C SER A 129 -0.21 25.38 -8.40
N GLY A 130 -1.06 24.86 -7.51
CA GLY A 130 -2.15 25.62 -6.86
C GLY A 130 -1.83 26.20 -5.48
N ALA A 131 -0.74 25.80 -4.82
CA ALA A 131 -0.39 26.32 -3.50
C ALA A 131 0.39 27.64 -3.63
N SER A 132 -0.36 28.73 -3.76
CA SER A 132 0.16 30.10 -3.80
C SER A 132 1.09 30.40 -2.63
N VAL A 133 2.32 30.76 -3.00
CA VAL A 133 3.36 31.45 -2.24
C VAL A 133 2.77 32.43 -1.21
N ILE A 134 2.97 32.16 0.08
CA ILE A 134 2.82 33.18 1.13
C ILE A 134 4.11 33.99 1.10
N SER A 135 4.09 35.13 0.42
CA SER A 135 5.20 36.08 0.42
C SER A 135 5.31 36.75 1.79
N ASN A 136 6.20 36.25 2.66
CA ASN A 136 6.70 37.02 3.79
C ASN A 136 7.66 38.09 3.25
N VAL A 137 7.15 39.30 3.04
CA VAL A 137 7.98 40.50 2.93
C VAL A 137 8.24 40.97 4.36
N THR A 138 9.42 40.68 4.88
CA THR A 138 9.97 41.37 6.05
C THR A 138 10.80 42.54 5.51
N GLU A 139 10.33 43.77 5.73
CA GLU A 139 11.14 44.97 5.51
C GLU A 139 12.34 44.95 6.48
N PRO A 140 13.57 45.25 6.02
CA PRO A 140 14.69 45.41 6.94
C PRO A 140 14.57 46.76 7.66
N GLU A 141 14.64 46.72 9.00
CA GLU A 141 14.80 47.90 9.84
C GLU A 141 16.04 48.68 9.39
N ALA A 142 15.85 49.96 9.03
CA ALA A 142 16.94 50.88 8.81
C ALA A 142 17.40 51.43 10.16
N GLU A 143 18.66 51.16 10.51
CA GLU A 143 19.42 51.92 11.49
C GLU A 143 19.40 53.41 11.11
N ASN A 144 18.78 54.25 11.96
CA ASN A 144 19.43 55.43 12.55
C ASN A 144 18.59 55.97 13.72
#